data_AF-A0A973HMG0-F1
#
_entry.id   AF-A0A973HMG0-F1
#
_cell.length_a   1.000
_cell.length_b   1.000
_cell.length_c   1.000
_cell.angle_alpha   90.00
_cell.angle_beta   90.00
_cell.angle_gamma   90.00
#
_symmetry.space_group_name_H-M   'P 1'
#
loop_
_entity.id
_entity.type
_entity.pdbx_description
1 polymer ?
#
loop_
_entity_poly.entity_id
_entity_poly.type
_entity_poly.pdbx_seq_one_letter_code
_entity_poly.pdbx_strand_id
1 'polypeptide(L)'
;MSKHLIFAIFITMVCAGSLAWLYPAVKDYNSAKRDYYDIERKHINDQTKNEELSKEIYRLQTSDKAVEHVARDKFGWCKIRETVYDFSDEK
;
A
#
# COMPACT_ATOMS: atom_id res chain seq x y z
N MET A 1 9.35 -54.86 28.37
CA MET A 1 9.02 -53.43 28.31
C MET A 1 7.72 -53.21 29.07
N SER A 2 7.66 -52.30 30.04
CA SER A 2 6.44 -52.08 30.85
C SER A 2 5.35 -51.47 29.96
N LYS A 3 4.08 -51.89 30.15
CA LYS A 3 2.93 -51.41 29.36
C LYS A 3 2.81 -49.87 29.40
N HIS A 4 3.22 -49.25 30.50
CA HIS A 4 3.26 -47.81 30.68
C HIS A 4 4.30 -47.11 29.78
N LEU A 5 5.46 -47.72 29.53
CA LEU A 5 6.46 -47.17 28.60
C LEU A 5 5.95 -47.18 27.16
N ILE A 6 5.27 -48.25 26.73
CA ILE A 6 4.70 -48.35 25.37
C ILE A 6 3.61 -47.29 25.19
N PHE A 7 2.75 -47.09 26.19
CA PHE A 7 1.72 -46.07 26.15
C PHE A 7 2.28 -44.64 26.11
N ALA A 8 3.33 -44.36 26.90
CA ALA A 8 4.00 -43.05 26.88
C ALA A 8 4.66 -42.74 25.53
N ILE A 9 5.28 -43.75 24.90
CA ILE A 9 5.88 -43.62 23.56
C ILE A 9 4.79 -43.35 22.50
N PHE A 10 3.65 -44.05 22.60
CA PHE A 10 2.54 -43.84 21.68
C PHE A 10 1.97 -42.42 21.76
N ILE A 11 1.75 -41.89 22.98
CA ILE A 11 1.25 -40.51 23.17
C ILE A 11 2.23 -39.49 22.61
N THR A 12 3.52 -39.64 22.90
CA THR A 12 4.54 -38.70 22.40
C THR A 12 4.64 -38.73 20.88
N MET A 13 4.51 -39.89 20.24
CA MET A 13 4.47 -40.01 18.78
C MET A 13 3.24 -39.31 18.18
N VAL A 14 2.06 -39.46 18.79
CA VAL A 14 0.83 -38.81 18.33
C VAL A 14 0.91 -37.29 18.48
N CYS A 15 1.41 -36.79 19.62
CA CYS A 15 1.59 -35.36 19.84
C CYS A 15 2.64 -34.76 18.90
N ALA A 16 3.76 -35.45 18.66
CA ALA A 16 4.78 -34.97 17.73
C ALA A 16 4.25 -34.92 16.30
N GLY A 17 3.49 -35.94 15.87
CA GLY A 17 2.86 -35.97 14.56
C GLY A 17 1.85 -34.85 14.36
N SER A 18 1.00 -34.57 15.36
CA SER A 18 0.01 -33.50 15.27
C SER A 18 0.65 -32.11 15.22
N LEU A 19 1.71 -31.85 16.00
CA LEU A 19 2.46 -30.60 15.92
C LEU A 19 3.16 -30.43 14.57
N ALA A 20 3.79 -31.49 14.05
CA ALA A 20 4.47 -31.44 12.75
C ALA A 20 3.49 -31.15 11.60
N TRP A 21 2.26 -31.67 11.69
CA TRP A 21 1.22 -31.41 10.72
C TRP A 21 0.60 -30.01 10.83
N LEU A 22 0.48 -29.48 12.05
CA LEU A 22 -0.09 -28.14 12.28
C LEU A 22 0.89 -27.01 11.92
N TYR A 23 2.19 -27.25 12.09
CA TYR A 23 3.25 -26.26 11.85
C TYR A 23 3.19 -25.57 10.47
N PRO A 24 3.09 -26.28 9.32
CA PRO A 24 3.00 -25.63 8.02
C PRO A 24 1.75 -24.74 7.89
N ALA A 25 0.59 -25.18 8.37
CA ALA A 25 -0.64 -24.40 8.30
C ALA A 25 -0.54 -23.09 9.09
N VAL A 26 0.11 -23.11 10.26
CA VAL A 26 0.37 -21.89 11.05
C VAL A 26 1.35 -20.96 10.33
N LYS A 27 2.38 -21.52 9.69
CA LYS A 27 3.36 -20.75 8.92
C LYS A 27 2.69 -20.06 7.72
N ASP A 28 1.85 -20.79 6.99
CA ASP A 28 1.13 -20.28 5.82
C ASP A 28 0.14 -19.19 6.22
N TYR A 29 -0.60 -19.39 7.31
CA TYR A 29 -1.48 -18.36 7.88
C TYR A 29 -0.73 -17.08 8.23
N ASN A 30 0.43 -17.20 8.90
CA ASN A 30 1.25 -16.04 9.24
C ASN A 30 1.85 -15.36 8.00
N SER A 31 2.10 -16.09 6.92
CA SER A 31 2.52 -15.50 5.64
C SER A 31 1.37 -14.72 5.00
N ALA A 32 0.22 -15.37 4.81
CA ALA A 32 -0.96 -14.74 4.21
C ALA A 32 -1.42 -13.50 5.00
N LYS A 33 -1.36 -13.55 6.34
CA LYS A 33 -1.65 -12.41 7.20
C LYS A 33 -0.68 -11.25 6.96
N ARG A 34 0.62 -11.51 6.79
CA ARG A 34 1.61 -10.47 6.49
C ARG A 34 1.37 -9.86 5.10
N ASP A 35 1.13 -10.71 4.11
CA ASP A 35 0.87 -10.25 2.74
C ASP A 35 -0.40 -9.40 2.66
N TYR A 36 -1.45 -9.81 3.38
CA TYR A 36 -2.68 -9.02 3.54
C TYR A 36 -2.38 -7.61 4.08
N TYR A 37 -1.63 -7.50 5.17
CA TYR A 37 -1.32 -6.18 5.75
C TYR A 37 -0.40 -5.33 4.88
N ASP A 38 0.50 -5.94 4.11
CA ASP A 38 1.34 -5.20 3.16
C ASP A 38 0.50 -4.63 2.02
N ILE A 39 -0.41 -5.43 1.46
CA ILE A 39 -1.34 -5.01 0.41
C ILE A 39 -2.29 -3.93 0.94
N GLU A 40 -2.87 -4.12 2.11
CA GLU A 40 -3.76 -3.14 2.77
C GLU A 40 -3.04 -1.79 2.94
N ARG A 41 -1.81 -1.82 3.44
CA ARG A 41 -1.00 -0.60 3.63
C ARG A 41 -0.71 0.10 2.30
N LYS A 42 -0.35 -0.67 1.26
CA LYS A 42 -0.13 -0.12 -0.09
C LYS A 42 -1.40 0.51 -0.64
N HIS A 43 -2.54 -0.17 -0.49
CA HIS A 43 -3.82 0.33 -0.94
C HIS A 43 -4.20 1.65 -0.27
N ILE A 44 -4.08 1.75 1.06
CA ILE A 44 -4.35 2.99 1.79
C ILE A 44 -3.44 4.12 1.31
N ASN A 45 -2.14 3.85 1.17
CA ASN A 45 -1.17 4.83 0.72
C ASN A 45 -1.47 5.32 -0.71
N ASP A 46 -1.84 4.41 -1.61
CA ASP A 46 -2.19 4.75 -2.99
C ASP A 46 -3.51 5.53 -3.07
N GLN A 47 -4.50 5.20 -2.23
CA GLN A 47 -5.72 5.99 -2.10
C GLN A 47 -5.43 7.41 -1.62
N THR A 48 -4.63 7.58 -0.55
CA THR A 48 -4.24 8.91 -0.05
C THR A 48 -3.52 9.73 -1.12
N LYS A 49 -2.55 9.12 -1.82
CA LYS A 49 -1.86 9.79 -2.94
C LYS A 49 -2.81 10.19 -4.06
N ASN A 50 -3.78 9.33 -4.39
CA ASN A 50 -4.74 9.62 -5.44
C ASN A 50 -5.67 10.78 -5.04
N GLU A 51 -6.10 10.85 -3.78
CA GLU A 51 -6.86 11.99 -3.26
C GLU A 51 -6.04 13.29 -3.29
N GLU A 52 -4.78 13.24 -2.89
CA GLU A 52 -3.86 14.40 -2.95
C GLU A 52 -3.66 14.88 -4.39
N LEU A 53 -3.37 13.97 -5.31
CA LEU A 53 -3.21 14.28 -6.74
C LEU A 53 -4.50 14.81 -7.34
N SER A 54 -5.65 14.23 -7.01
CA SER A 54 -6.95 14.69 -7.50
C SER A 54 -7.24 16.12 -7.03
N LYS A 55 -6.92 16.45 -5.78
CA LYS A 55 -7.04 17.83 -5.26
C LYS A 55 -6.07 18.77 -5.98
N GLU A 56 -4.84 18.34 -6.25
CA GLU A 56 -3.86 19.16 -6.98
C GLU A 56 -4.28 19.41 -8.42
N ILE A 57 -4.77 18.39 -9.13
CA ILE A 57 -5.32 18.50 -10.49
C ILE A 57 -6.50 19.47 -10.50
N TYR A 58 -7.45 19.32 -9.59
CA TYR A 58 -8.59 20.22 -9.48
C TYR A 58 -8.16 21.67 -9.25
N ARG A 59 -7.18 21.89 -8.37
CA ARG A 59 -6.61 23.22 -8.12
C ARG A 59 -5.97 23.82 -9.37
N LEU A 60 -5.27 23.01 -10.16
CA LEU A 60 -4.66 23.45 -11.41
C LEU A 60 -5.70 23.75 -12.49
N GLN A 61 -6.77 22.96 -12.58
CA GLN A 61 -7.85 23.17 -13.55
C GLN A 61 -8.69 24.41 -13.26
N THR A 62 -8.78 24.84 -12.00
CA THR A 62 -9.68 25.92 -11.58
C THR A 62 -8.95 27.24 -11.29
N SER A 63 -7.62 27.27 -11.34
CA SER A 63 -6.84 28.46 -11.01
C SER A 63 -5.64 28.62 -11.91
N ASP A 64 -5.71 29.59 -12.82
CA ASP A 64 -4.60 29.97 -13.69
C ASP A 64 -3.36 30.37 -12.88
N LYS A 65 -3.56 31.04 -11.73
CA LYS A 65 -2.47 31.37 -10.79
C LYS A 65 -1.76 30.12 -10.25
N ALA A 66 -2.48 29.02 -10.04
CA ALA A 66 -1.87 27.76 -9.61
C ALA A 66 -1.05 27.13 -10.74
N VAL A 67 -1.53 27.22 -11.99
CA VAL A 67 -0.80 26.78 -13.18
C VAL A 67 0.46 27.61 -13.38
N GLU A 68 0.37 28.95 -13.32
CA GLU A 68 1.51 29.87 -13.41
C GLU A 68 2.55 29.59 -12.34
N HIS A 69 2.11 29.36 -11.10
CA HIS A 69 3.00 29.04 -9.98
C HIS A 69 3.76 27.73 -10.22
N VAL A 70 3.09 26.69 -10.72
CA VAL A 70 3.74 25.41 -11.06
C VAL A 70 4.65 25.54 -12.28
N ALA A 71 4.21 26.24 -13.33
CA ALA A 71 5.00 26.51 -14.53
C ALA A 71 6.29 27.27 -14.20
N ARG A 72 6.23 28.22 -13.26
CA ARG A 72 7.40 28.95 -12.77
C ARG A 72 8.28 28.09 -11.87
N ASP A 73 7.72 27.51 -10.81
CA ASP A 73 8.52 26.93 -9.72
C ASP A 73 9.04 25.53 -10.07
N LYS A 74 8.27 24.71 -10.79
CA LYS A 74 8.70 23.36 -11.20
C LYS A 74 9.39 23.34 -12.57
N PHE A 75 8.98 24.19 -13.50
CA PHE A 75 9.43 24.10 -14.89
C PHE A 75 10.26 25.31 -15.37
N GLY A 76 10.28 26.42 -14.63
CA GLY A 76 11.00 27.64 -15.02
C GLY A 76 10.46 28.30 -16.30
N TRP A 77 9.21 28.05 -16.65
CA TRP A 77 8.62 28.45 -17.93
C TRP A 77 8.03 29.87 -17.96
N CYS A 78 7.87 30.52 -16.81
CA CYS A 78 7.38 31.89 -16.72
C CYS A 78 8.21 32.71 -15.72
N LYS A 79 8.39 34.01 -16.00
CA LYS A 79 9.07 34.95 -15.10
C LYS A 79 8.08 35.66 -14.18
N ILE A 80 8.60 36.20 -13.07
CA ILE A 80 7.80 37.03 -12.15
C ILE A 80 7.27 38.26 -12.90
N ARG A 81 5.94 38.44 -12.90
CA ARG A 81 5.17 39.54 -13.55
C ARG A 81 5.05 39.45 -15.08
N GLU A 82 5.26 38.29 -15.66
CA GLU A 82 4.94 38.06 -17.07
C GLU A 82 3.42 37.95 -17.24
N THR A 83 2.86 38.58 -18.27
CA THR A 83 1.42 38.51 -18.56
C THR A 83 1.15 37.26 -19.39
N VAL A 84 0.41 36.31 -18.83
CA VAL A 84 -0.02 35.10 -19.54
C VAL A 84 -1.38 35.35 -20.17
N TYR A 85 -1.50 35.05 -21.46
CA TYR A 85 -2.76 35.16 -22.20
C TYR A 85 -3.30 33.75 -22.45
N ASP A 86 -4.56 33.52 -22.05
CA ASP A 86 -5.29 32.30 -22.36
C ASP A 86 -6.20 32.54 -23.57
N PHE A 87 -6.05 31.69 -24.60
CA PHE A 87 -6.83 31.74 -25.84
C PHE A 87 -7.79 30.54 -25.98
N SER A 88 -7.98 29.77 -24.90
CA SER A 88 -8.78 28.52 -24.91
C SER A 88 -10.28 28.74 -25.15
N ASP A 89 -10.79 29.94 -24.85
CA ASP A 89 -12.20 30.31 -24.95
C ASP A 89 -12.59 30.97 -26.30
N GLU A 90 -11.67 31.06 -27.26
CA GLU A 90 -12.01 31.52 -28.62
C GLU A 90 -12.63 30.39 -29.45
N LYS A 91 -13.90 30.07 -29.18
CA LYS A 91 -14.77 29.28 -30.07
C LYS A 91 -16.20 29.79 -30.11
#